data_AF-A0A939J484-F1
#
_entry.id   AF-A0A939J484-F1
#
_cell.length_a   1.000
_cell.length_b   1.000
_cell.length_c   1.000
_cell.angle_alpha   90.00
_cell.angle_beta   90.00
_cell.angle_gamma   90.00
#
_symmetry.space_group_name_H-M   'P 1'
#
loop_
_entity.id
_entity.type
_entity.pdbx_description
1 polymer ?
#
loop_
_entity_poly.entity_id
_entity_poly.type
_entity_poly.pdbx_seq_one_letter_code
_entity_poly.pdbx_strand_id
1 'polypeptide(L)'
;MPVGRRNPPLADFDRDGVLSALGEARSILVLARKSLRPRSGLSRSAEAVIAEIDEFALILTGARDYFHLKGHSTPARGGKGAG
;
A
#
# COMPACT_ATOMS: atom_id res chain seq x y z
N MET A 1 34.13 32.16 2.42
CA MET A 1 33.78 30.77 2.07
C MET A 1 32.30 30.56 2.39
N PRO A 2 31.37 30.53 1.41
CA PRO A 2 29.99 30.21 1.73
C PRO A 2 29.89 28.70 1.93
N VAL A 3 29.43 28.32 3.12
CA VAL A 3 29.15 26.93 3.51
C VAL A 3 28.11 26.41 2.53
N GLY A 4 28.48 25.40 1.74
CA GLY A 4 27.59 24.80 0.75
C GLY A 4 26.30 24.37 1.42
N ARG A 5 25.20 25.04 1.07
CA ARG A 5 23.86 24.55 1.33
C ARG A 5 23.79 23.20 0.64
N ARG A 6 23.96 22.11 1.39
CA ARG A 6 23.66 20.76 0.91
C ARG A 6 22.15 20.77 0.64
N ASN A 7 21.77 21.03 -0.61
CA ASN A 7 20.45 20.61 -1.07
C ASN A 7 20.34 19.12 -0.73
N PRO A 8 19.26 18.66 -0.08
CA PRO A 8 18.94 17.24 -0.11
C PRO A 8 18.95 16.79 -1.57
N PRO A 9 19.33 15.54 -1.88
CA PRO A 9 19.09 15.01 -3.21
C PRO A 9 17.62 15.30 -3.51
N LEU A 10 17.35 16.06 -4.58
CA LEU A 10 16.00 16.25 -5.08
C LEU A 10 15.47 14.83 -5.25
N ALA A 11 14.54 14.41 -4.39
CA ALA A 11 13.87 13.14 -4.62
C ALA A 11 13.22 13.30 -5.99
N ASP A 12 13.58 12.46 -6.97
CA ASP A 12 13.11 12.57 -8.35
C ASP A 12 11.57 12.52 -8.46
N PHE A 13 10.87 12.20 -7.36
CA PHE A 13 9.41 12.20 -7.23
C PHE A 13 8.97 12.19 -5.75
N ASP A 14 7.71 12.57 -5.52
CA ASP A 14 7.02 12.44 -4.22
C ASP A 14 6.60 10.98 -3.97
N ARG A 15 7.45 10.24 -3.25
CA ARG A 15 7.22 8.83 -2.94
C ARG A 15 5.94 8.60 -2.13
N ASP A 16 5.64 9.45 -1.16
CA ASP A 16 4.49 9.26 -0.27
C ASP A 16 3.17 9.53 -1.02
N GLY A 17 3.15 10.57 -1.85
CA GLY A 17 2.02 10.85 -2.75
C GLY A 17 1.77 9.70 -3.72
N VAL A 18 2.82 9.13 -4.32
CA VAL A 18 2.71 7.97 -5.22
C VAL A 18 2.16 6.75 -4.45
N LEU A 19 2.70 6.44 -3.27
CA LEU A 19 2.25 5.31 -2.46
C LEU A 19 0.79 5.47 -2.01
N SER A 20 0.36 6.70 -1.69
CA SER A 20 -1.03 7.00 -1.37
C SER A 20 -1.96 6.71 -2.55
N ALA A 21 -1.61 7.22 -3.75
CA ALA A 21 -2.41 7.00 -4.96
C ALA A 21 -2.49 5.51 -5.35
N LEU A 22 -1.38 4.78 -5.23
CA LEU A 22 -1.33 3.33 -5.45
C LEU A 22 -2.23 2.58 -4.45
N GLY A 23 -2.19 2.96 -3.18
CA GLY A 23 -3.04 2.35 -2.14
C GLY A 23 -4.54 2.56 -2.38
N GLU A 24 -4.93 3.75 -2.85
CA GLU A 24 -6.30 4.05 -3.24
C GLU A 24 -6.74 3.22 -4.46
N ALA A 25 -5.95 3.23 -5.54
CA ALA A 25 -6.23 2.47 -6.75
C ALA A 25 -6.38 0.97 -6.46
N ARG A 26 -5.47 0.41 -5.66
CA ARG A 26 -5.52 -0.98 -5.20
C ARG A 26 -6.82 -1.28 -4.44
N SER A 27 -7.20 -0.42 -3.51
CA SER A 27 -8.41 -0.60 -2.70
C SER A 27 -9.67 -0.61 -3.56
N ILE A 28 -9.76 0.31 -4.53
CA ILE A 28 -10.86 0.38 -5.49
C ILE A 28 -10.92 -0.88 -6.36
N LEU A 29 -9.78 -1.36 -6.88
CA LEU A 29 -9.73 -2.57 -7.69
C LEU A 29 -10.12 -3.83 -6.90
N VAL A 30 -9.70 -3.93 -5.64
CA VAL A 30 -10.11 -5.03 -4.75
C VAL A 30 -11.63 -5.04 -4.55
N LEU A 31 -12.25 -3.87 -4.37
CA LEU A 31 -13.69 -3.75 -4.26
C LEU A 31 -14.39 -4.07 -5.59
N ALA A 32 -13.92 -3.49 -6.71
CA ALA A 32 -14.47 -3.74 -8.03
C ALA A 32 -14.43 -5.23 -8.40
N ARG A 33 -13.32 -5.91 -8.10
CA ARG A 33 -13.15 -7.36 -8.35
C ARG A 33 -14.23 -8.19 -7.65
N LYS A 34 -14.69 -7.81 -6.44
CA LYS A 34 -15.75 -8.52 -5.72
C LYS A 34 -17.09 -8.51 -6.45
N SER A 35 -17.33 -7.51 -7.29
CA SER A 35 -18.54 -7.37 -8.11
C SER A 35 -18.42 -8.09 -9.47
N LEU A 36 -17.25 -8.62 -9.82
CA LEU A 36 -17.02 -9.34 -11.07
C LEU A 36 -17.35 -10.83 -10.92
N ARG A 37 -17.75 -11.47 -12.02
CA ARG A 37 -17.94 -12.93 -12.05
C ARG A 37 -16.62 -13.62 -11.66
N PRO A 38 -16.61 -14.50 -10.65
CA PRO A 38 -15.41 -15.22 -10.24
C PRO A 38 -14.78 -15.98 -11.41
N ARG A 39 -13.44 -15.97 -11.47
CA ARG A 39 -12.62 -16.66 -12.49
C ARG A 39 -12.86 -16.21 -13.94
N SER A 40 -13.63 -15.14 -14.16
CA SER A 40 -13.80 -14.52 -15.47
C SER A 40 -12.51 -13.82 -15.93
N GLY A 41 -12.42 -13.51 -17.23
CA GLY A 41 -11.33 -12.70 -17.78
C GLY A 41 -11.18 -11.36 -17.05
N LEU A 42 -12.28 -10.65 -16.80
CA LEU A 42 -12.26 -9.38 -16.07
C LEU A 42 -11.76 -9.54 -14.62
N SER A 43 -12.18 -10.60 -13.92
CA SER A 43 -11.68 -10.90 -12.57
C SER A 43 -10.17 -11.14 -12.56
N ARG A 44 -9.64 -11.89 -13.54
CA ARG A 44 -8.20 -12.14 -13.68
C ARG A 44 -7.42 -10.88 -14.08
N SER A 45 -7.98 -10.05 -14.95
CA SER A 45 -7.39 -8.77 -15.32
C SER A 45 -7.30 -7.84 -14.12
N ALA A 46 -8.35 -7.76 -13.30
CA ALA A 46 -8.31 -6.97 -12.05
C ALA A 46 -7.24 -7.50 -11.07
N GLU A 47 -7.10 -8.83 -10.95
CA GLU A 47 -6.02 -9.45 -10.16
C GLU A 47 -4.62 -9.09 -10.67
N ALA A 48 -4.40 -9.12 -11.99
CA ALA A 48 -3.12 -8.76 -12.58
C ALA A 48 -2.76 -7.31 -12.27
N VAL A 49 -3.70 -6.36 -12.45
CA VAL A 49 -3.44 -4.94 -12.15
C VAL A 49 -3.14 -4.72 -10.67
N ILE A 50 -3.83 -5.41 -9.76
CA ILE A 50 -3.53 -5.36 -8.33
C ILE A 50 -2.11 -5.86 -8.05
N ALA A 51 -1.67 -6.95 -8.70
CA ALA A 51 -0.32 -7.47 -8.54
C ALA A 51 0.76 -6.51 -9.03
N GLU A 52 0.53 -5.82 -10.15
CA GLU A 52 1.45 -4.79 -10.66
C GLU A 52 1.55 -3.59 -9.71
N ILE A 53 0.44 -3.20 -9.05
CA ILE A 53 0.47 -2.15 -8.01
C ILE A 53 1.30 -2.59 -6.81
N ASP A 54 1.14 -3.85 -6.37
CA ASP A 54 1.90 -4.41 -5.25
C ASP A 54 3.41 -4.48 -5.58
N GLU A 55 3.76 -4.86 -6.81
CA GLU A 55 5.15 -4.86 -7.29
C GLU A 55 5.72 -3.44 -7.38
N PHE A 56 4.94 -2.46 -7.84
CA PHE A 56 5.38 -1.07 -7.86
C PHE A 56 5.66 -0.57 -6.43
N ALA A 57 4.80 -0.89 -5.47
CA ALA A 57 5.06 -0.57 -4.06
C ALA A 57 6.31 -1.30 -3.53
N LEU A 58 6.56 -2.55 -3.93
CA LEU A 58 7.79 -3.26 -3.58
C LEU A 58 9.03 -2.52 -4.10
N ILE A 59 9.04 -2.10 -5.37
CA ILE A 59 10.16 -1.35 -5.97
C ILE A 59 10.41 -0.04 -5.21
N LEU A 60 9.34 0.67 -4.82
CA LEU A 60 9.44 1.94 -4.11
C LEU A 60 9.87 1.79 -2.65
N THR A 61 9.54 0.67 -2.01
CA THR A 61 9.64 0.55 -0.54
C THR A 61 10.55 -0.56 -0.03
N GLY A 62 10.87 -1.55 -0.85
CA GLY A 62 11.52 -2.79 -0.45
C GLY A 62 10.61 -3.75 0.33
N ALA A 63 9.34 -3.41 0.55
CA ALA A 63 8.40 -4.20 1.33
C ALA A 63 7.34 -4.86 0.45
N ARG A 64 7.33 -6.20 0.42
CA ARG A 64 6.41 -7.01 -0.40
C ARG A 64 4.96 -6.96 0.11
N ASP A 65 4.78 -6.63 1.37
CA ASP A 65 3.53 -6.61 2.10
C ASP A 65 3.10 -5.20 2.50
N TYR A 66 3.64 -4.17 1.82
CA TYR A 66 3.39 -2.76 2.11
C TYR A 66 1.89 -2.43 2.26
N PHE A 67 1.03 -2.95 1.37
CA PHE A 67 -0.43 -2.77 1.42
C PHE A 67 -1.19 -3.87 2.16
N HIS A 68 -0.51 -4.88 2.71
CA HIS A 68 -1.13 -6.00 3.45
C HIS A 68 -1.23 -5.75 4.95
N LEU A 69 -0.46 -4.81 5.49
CA LEU A 69 -0.50 -4.44 6.91
C LEU A 69 -1.72 -3.58 7.24
N LYS A 70 -2.91 -4.19 7.30
CA LYS A 70 -3.91 -3.72 8.26
C LYS A 70 -3.49 -4.25 9.61
N GLY A 71 -2.79 -3.41 10.38
CA GLY A 71 -2.57 -3.65 11.79
C GLY A 71 -3.90 -3.93 12.48
N HIS A 72 -4.17 -5.20 12.77
CA HIS A 72 -5.03 -5.56 13.87
C HIS A 72 -4.28 -5.18 15.14
N SER A 73 -4.24 -3.89 15.44
CA SER A 73 -4.10 -3.44 16.82
C SER A 73 -5.31 -4.02 17.55
N THR A 74 -5.13 -5.21 18.10
CA THR A 74 -6.07 -5.77 19.07
C THR A 74 -6.12 -4.74 20.19
N PRO A 75 -7.30 -4.20 20.55
CA PRO A 75 -7.38 -3.40 21.77
C PRO A 75 -6.85 -4.30 22.87
N ALA A 76 -5.80 -3.86 23.59
CA ALA A 76 -5.30 -4.56 24.75
C ALA A 76 -6.51 -4.85 25.63
N ARG A 77 -6.89 -6.13 25.73
CA ARG A 77 -7.92 -6.58 26.65
C ARG A 77 -7.35 -6.24 28.02
N GLY A 78 -7.76 -5.10 28.56
CA GLY A 78 -7.51 -4.68 29.93
C GLY A 78 -8.14 -5.72 30.84
N GLY A 79 -7.42 -6.81 31.07
CA GLY A 79 -7.69 -7.75 32.12
C GLY A 79 -7.42 -7.04 33.43
N LYS A 80 -8.48 -6.79 34.20
CA LYS A 80 -8.38 -6.84 35.64
C LYS A 80 -9.67 -7.46 36.19
N GLY A 81 -9.62 -8.78 36.37
CA GLY A 81 -10.42 -9.43 37.40
C GLY A 81 -9.76 -9.23 38.76
N ALA A 82 -10.59 -9.03 39.77
CA ALA A 82 -10.40 -9.17 41.23
C ALA A 82 -11.50 -8.27 41.82
N GLY A 83 -12.58 -8.81 42.38
CA GLY A 83 -12.58 -9.70 43.54
C GLY A 83 -13.29 -8.92 44.64
#